data_AF-A0A7X6BGZ5-F1
#
_entry.id   AF-A0A7X6BGZ5-F1
#
_cell.length_a   1.000
_cell.length_b   1.000
_cell.length_c   1.000
_cell.angle_alpha   90.00
_cell.angle_beta   90.00
_cell.angle_gamma   90.00
#
_symmetry.space_group_name_H-M   'P 1'
#
loop_
_entity.id
_entity.type
_entity.pdbx_description
1 polymer ?
#
loop_
_entity_poly.entity_id
_entity_poly.type
_entity_poly.pdbx_seq_one_letter_code
_entity_poly.pdbx_strand_id
1 'polypeptide(L)' 'MEDMCVPSRSVRGTLKVYLLRDVERFLNAGNFSAARFGREVMGDPRFVFDLRRGREPRPQTVEKVKAYLEIAG' A
#
# COMPACT_ATOMS: atom_id res chain seq x y z
N MET A 1 19.64 13.28 -9.22
CA MET A 1 18.82 13.15 -8.01
C MET A 1 17.71 12.17 -8.33
N GLU A 2 18.13 10.93 -8.62
CA GLU A 2 17.28 9.88 -9.19
C GLU A 2 17.79 8.61 -8.54
N ASP A 3 17.08 8.11 -7.53
CA ASP A 3 17.45 6.88 -6.83
C ASP A 3 16.45 5.80 -7.23
N MET A 4 16.90 4.96 -8.16
CA MET A 4 16.35 3.64 -8.39
C MET A 4 16.60 2.79 -7.15
N CYS A 5 15.55 2.34 -6.45
CA CYS A 5 15.55 1.01 -5.82
C CYS A 5 14.15 0.68 -5.32
N VAL A 6 13.56 -0.44 -5.76
CA VAL A 6 12.70 -1.22 -4.86
C VAL A 6 13.07 -2.69 -4.88
N PRO A 7 13.24 -3.31 -3.69
CA PRO A 7 13.74 -4.66 -3.56
C PRO A 7 12.63 -5.68 -3.75
N SER A 8 12.86 -6.67 -4.62
CA SER A 8 12.13 -7.93 -4.63
C SER A 8 12.29 -8.63 -3.28
N ARG A 9 11.22 -8.73 -2.46
CA ARG A 9 11.13 -9.83 -1.48
C ARG A 9 9.72 -10.09 -0.95
N SER A 10 9.17 -11.19 -1.46
CA SER A 10 8.26 -12.16 -0.82
C SER A 10 7.67 -11.72 0.52
N VAL A 11 6.39 -11.36 0.51
CA VAL A 11 5.57 -11.20 1.72
C VAL A 11 4.51 -12.30 1.73
N ARG A 12 4.86 -13.42 2.37
CA ARG A 12 3.92 -14.44 2.82
C ARG A 12 3.70 -14.24 4.33
N GLY A 13 2.50 -13.80 4.74
CA GLY A 13 2.08 -13.82 6.16
C GLY A 13 0.86 -12.96 6.54
N THR A 14 -0.25 -13.62 6.90
CA THR A 14 -1.24 -13.25 7.96
C THR A 14 -2.13 -11.99 7.91
N LEU A 15 -2.78 -11.70 6.77
CA LEU A 15 -4.16 -11.18 6.54
C LEU A 15 -4.88 -10.08 7.38
N LYS A 16 -4.44 -9.57 8.54
CA LYS A 16 -5.09 -8.39 9.18
C LYS A 16 -4.10 -7.32 9.68
N VAL A 17 -3.00 -7.72 10.31
CA VAL A 17 -1.94 -6.81 10.78
C VAL A 17 -1.02 -6.37 9.63
N TYR A 18 -1.17 -6.96 8.45
CA TYR A 18 -0.18 -6.85 7.38
C TYR A 18 -0.55 -5.86 6.28
N LEU A 19 -1.84 -5.54 6.04
CA LEU A 19 -2.20 -4.66 4.92
C LEU A 19 -1.54 -3.27 5.02
N LEU A 20 -1.65 -2.62 6.19
CA LEU A 20 -1.00 -1.33 6.42
C LEU A 20 0.52 -1.47 6.31
N ARG A 21 1.08 -2.56 6.84
CA ARG A 21 2.52 -2.82 6.86
C ARG A 21 3.10 -3.10 5.47
N ASP A 22 2.38 -3.84 4.64
CA ASP A 22 2.71 -4.13 3.24
C ASP A 22 2.65 -2.84 2.40
N VAL A 23 1.58 -2.04 2.58
CA VAL A 23 1.48 -0.72 1.96
C VAL A 23 2.66 0.14 2.40
N GLU A 24 2.93 0.28 3.70
CA GLU A 24 4.05 1.09 4.19
C GLU A 24 5.41 0.61 3.69
N ARG A 25 5.61 -0.70 3.56
CA ARG A 25 6.83 -1.27 2.98
C ARG A 25 6.97 -0.91 1.51
N PHE A 26 5.90 -1.00 0.74
CA PHE A 26 5.87 -0.59 -0.67
C PHE A 26 6.14 0.91 -0.82
N LEU A 27 5.53 1.74 0.02
CA LEU A 27 5.76 3.19 0.05
C LEU A 27 7.21 3.53 0.39
N ASN A 28 7.78 2.88 1.40
CA ASN A 28 9.17 3.10 1.84
C ASN A 28 10.16 2.65 0.77
N ALA A 29 9.91 1.49 0.16
CA ALA A 29 10.71 1.02 -0.95
C ALA A 29 10.68 2.04 -2.09
N GLY A 30 9.51 2.38 -2.64
CA GLY A 30 9.41 3.14 -3.89
C GLY A 30 9.60 4.64 -3.75
N ASN A 31 9.99 5.12 -2.56
CA ASN A 31 9.87 6.52 -2.16
C ASN A 31 8.48 7.10 -2.53
N PHE A 32 7.46 6.24 -2.47
CA PHE A 32 6.13 6.47 -3.00
C PHE A 32 5.31 7.12 -1.90
N SER A 33 4.69 8.27 -2.19
CA SER A 33 3.90 8.98 -1.18
C SER A 33 2.58 8.26 -0.91
N ALA A 34 2.21 8.14 0.37
CA ALA A 34 0.94 7.57 0.81
C ALA A 34 -0.28 8.18 0.11
N ALA A 35 -0.22 9.50 -0.14
CA ALA A 35 -1.22 10.24 -0.90
C ALA A 35 -1.29 9.84 -2.38
N ARG A 36 -0.15 9.56 -3.00
CA ARG A 36 -0.09 9.11 -4.39
C ARG A 36 -0.65 7.70 -4.53
N PHE A 37 -0.28 6.81 -3.62
CA PHE A 37 -0.85 5.45 -3.56
C PHE A 37 -2.37 5.47 -3.41
N GLY A 38 -2.90 6.24 -2.47
CA GLY A 38 -4.34 6.37 -2.30
C GLY A 38 -5.04 6.91 -3.55
N ARG A 39 -4.42 7.87 -4.25
CA ARG A 39 -4.94 8.40 -5.51
C ARG A 39 -4.90 7.37 -6.65
N GLU A 40 -3.86 6.55 -6.74
CA GLU A 40 -3.74 5.51 -7.78
C GLU A 40 -4.72 4.35 -7.55
N VAL A 41 -4.88 3.90 -6.30
CA VAL A 41 -5.71 2.72 -6.00
C VAL A 41 -7.19 3.08 -5.82
N MET A 42 -7.47 4.19 -5.14
CA MET A 42 -8.82 4.58 -4.72
C MET A 42 -9.28 5.93 -5.29
N GLY A 43 -8.41 6.67 -5.98
CA GLY A 43 -8.70 8.06 -6.37
C GLY A 43 -8.64 9.06 -5.21
N ASP A 44 -8.29 8.60 -4.00
CA ASP A 44 -8.35 9.40 -2.78
C ASP A 44 -7.00 9.43 -2.04
N PRO A 45 -6.36 10.60 -1.89
CA PRO A 45 -5.05 10.70 -1.24
C PRO A 45 -5.10 10.48 0.28
N ARG A 46 -6.27 10.48 0.91
CA ARG A 46 -6.43 10.30 2.36
C ARG A 46 -6.56 8.84 2.75
N PHE A 47 -6.76 7.94 1.79
CA PHE A 47 -6.95 6.51 2.02
C PHE A 47 -5.95 5.87 3.00
N VAL A 48 -4.65 6.10 2.82
CA VAL A 48 -3.62 5.54 3.72
C VAL A 48 -3.62 6.22 5.09
N PHE A 49 -3.95 7.52 5.16
CA PHE A 49 -4.07 8.23 6.42
C PHE A 49 -5.26 7.73 7.24
N ASP A 50 -6.36 7.43 6.56
CA ASP A 50 -7.53 6.82 7.16
C ASP A 50 -7.23 5.41 7.69
N LEU A 51 -6.52 4.59 6.91
CA LEU A 51 -6.02 3.29 7.37
C LEU A 51 -5.15 3.43 8.62
N ARG A 52 -4.23 4.41 8.66
CA ARG A 52 -3.41 4.73 9.84
C ARG A 52 -4.23 5.20 11.04
N ARG A 53 -5.38 5.83 10.79
CA ARG A 53 -6.33 6.26 11.84
C ARG A 53 -7.23 5.13 12.33
N GLY A 54 -7.08 3.91 11.80
CA GLY A 54 -7.88 2.76 12.19
C GLY A 54 -9.22 2.65 11.42
N ARG A 55 -9.38 3.38 10.31
CA ARG A 55 -10.53 3.18 9.41
C ARG A 55 -10.48 1.75 8.90
N GLU A 56 -11.57 1.01 9.07
CA GLU A 56 -11.69 -0.33 8.50
C GLU A 56 -11.96 -0.21 6.99
N PRO A 57 -10.99 -0.59 6.14
CA PRO A 57 -11.22 -0.62 4.71
C PRO A 57 -12.26 -1.70 4.41
N ARG A 58 -13.17 -1.41 3.48
CA ARG A 58 -14.11 -2.41 2.99
C ARG A 58 -13.35 -3.59 2.37
N PRO A 59 -13.89 -4.82 2.40
CA PRO A 59 -13.24 -5.98 1.79
C PRO A 59 -12.88 -5.74 0.31
N GLN A 60 -13.75 -5.06 -0.45
CA GLN A 60 -13.48 -4.62 -1.83
C GLN A 60 -12.24 -3.72 -1.95
N THR A 61 -12.02 -2.85 -0.97
CA THR A 61 -10.86 -1.96 -0.94
C THR A 61 -9.59 -2.74 -0.61
N VAL A 62 -9.67 -3.72 0.29
CA VAL A 62 -8.56 -4.62 0.61
C VAL A 62 -8.13 -5.43 -0.61
N GLU A 63 -9.08 -5.97 -1.38
CA GLU A 63 -8.79 -6.68 -2.62
C GLU A 63 -8.11 -5.79 -3.66
N LYS A 64 -8.61 -4.57 -3.88
CA LYS A 64 -7.96 -3.61 -4.80
C LYS A 64 -6.53 -3.28 -4.40
N VAL A 65 -6.30 -3.02 -3.11
CA VAL A 65 -4.97 -2.74 -2.57
C VAL A 65 -4.04 -3.93 -2.78
N LYS A 66 -4.50 -5.15 -2.50
CA LYS A 66 -3.71 -6.36 -2.73
C LYS A 66 -3.40 -6.58 -4.20
N ALA A 67 -4.39 -6.47 -5.07
CA ALA A 67 -4.21 -6.61 -6.51
C ALA A 67 -3.19 -5.58 -7.04
N TYR A 68 -3.27 -4.33 -6.55
CA TYR A 68 -2.30 -3.30 -6.90
C TYR A 68 -0.89 -3.65 -6.41
N LEU A 69 -0.74 -4.12 -5.17
CA LEU A 69 0.57 -4.55 -4.64
C LEU A 69 1.15 -5.76 -5.40
N GLU A 70 0.29 -6.66 -5.89
CA GLU A 70 0.71 -7.81 -6.71
C GLU A 70 1.14 -7.40 -8.13
N ILE A 71 0.51 -6.36 -8.71
CA ILE A 71 0.88 -5.82 -10.03
C ILE A 71 2.10 -4.90 -9.95
N ALA A 72 2.23 -4.14 -8.86
CA ALA A 72 3.26 -3.12 -8.71
C ALA A 72 4.56 -3.61 -8.05
N GLY A 73 4.55 -4.78 -7.40
CA GLY A 73 5.73 -5.42 -6.78
C GLY A 73 6.46 -6.36 -7.74
#